data_AF-B7FHW3-F1
#
_entry.id   AF-B7FHW3-F1
#
_cell.length_a   1.000
_cell.length_b   1.000
_cell.length_c   1.000
_cell.angle_alpha   90.00
_cell.angle_beta   90.00
_cell.angle_gamma   90.00
#
_symmetry.space_group_name_H-M   'P 1'
#
loop_
_entity.id
_entity.type
_entity.pdbx_description
1 polymer ?
#
loop_
_entity_poly.entity_id
_entity_poly.type
_entity_poly.pdbx_seq_one_letter_code
_entity_poly.pdbx_strand_id
1 'polypeptide(L)' 'MVGKYFLKNVQQGAATQCYLALHPQVKGISGEYFTDSNKASPTSLAKDTKLAQKLWELSVSLSNTK' A
#
# COMPACT_ATOMS: atom_id res chain seq x y z
N MET A 1 -5.50 17.16 -11.55
CA MET A 1 -4.90 15.85 -11.18
C MET A 1 -5.90 14.68 -11.35
N VAL A 2 -6.80 14.73 -12.34
CA VAL A 2 -7.81 13.67 -12.58
C VAL A 2 -7.35 12.69 -13.66
N GLY A 3 -6.76 13.20 -14.76
CA GLY A 3 -6.32 12.36 -15.89
C GLY A 3 -5.32 11.26 -15.54
N LYS A 4 -4.44 11.45 -14.54
CA LYS A 4 -3.39 10.46 -14.18
C LYS A 4 -3.95 9.09 -13.76
N TYR A 5 -5.17 9.02 -13.24
CA TYR A 5 -5.81 7.76 -12.83
C TYR A 5 -6.55 7.04 -13.96
N PHE A 6 -6.88 7.74 -15.05
CA PHE A 6 -7.57 7.18 -16.21
C PHE A 6 -6.64 6.82 -17.38
N LEU A 7 -5.32 7.00 -17.21
CA LEU A 7 -4.31 6.73 -18.25
C LEU A 7 -3.67 5.34 -18.16
N LYS A 8 -3.84 4.63 -17.04
CA LYS A 8 -3.28 3.29 -16.85
C LYS A 8 -4.28 2.23 -17.33
N ASN A 9 -3.79 1.23 -18.06
CA ASN A 9 -4.58 0.03 -18.34
C ASN A 9 -4.57 -0.94 -17.14
N VAL A 10 -5.38 -2.00 -17.22
CA VAL A 10 -5.53 -3.00 -16.15
C VAL A 10 -4.19 -3.63 -15.77
N GLN A 11 -3.38 -3.98 -16.78
CA GLN A 11 -2.07 -4.61 -16.59
C GLN A 11 -1.10 -3.69 -15.84
N GLN A 12 -1.04 -2.42 -16.23
CA GLN A 12 -0.21 -1.40 -15.60
C GLN A 12 -0.68 -1.09 -14.17
N GLY A 13 -1.99 -1.15 -13.90
CA GLY A 13 -2.55 -0.99 -12.55
C GLY A 13 -2.19 -2.16 -11.63
N ALA A 14 -2.22 -3.39 -12.15
CA ALA A 14 -1.93 -4.60 -11.38
C ALA A 14 -0.42 -4.88 -11.22
N ALA A 15 0.43 -4.32 -12.08
CA ALA A 15 1.85 -4.66 -12.19
C ALA A 15 2.60 -4.65 -10.85
N THR A 16 2.44 -3.60 -10.03
CA THR A 16 3.12 -3.51 -8.73
C THR A 16 2.66 -4.59 -7.76
N GLN A 17 1.36 -4.93 -7.74
CA GLN A 17 0.82 -5.97 -6.87
C GLN A 17 1.32 -7.35 -7.30
N CYS A 18 1.28 -7.65 -8.61
CA CYS A 18 1.82 -8.90 -9.15
C CYS A 18 3.33 -9.04 -8.89
N TYR A 19 4.10 -7.95 -9.02
CA TYR A 19 5.52 -7.93 -8.71
C TYR A 19 5.78 -8.28 -7.24
N LEU A 20 5.07 -7.64 -6.30
CA LEU A 20 5.23 -7.89 -4.86
C LEU A 20 4.78 -9.29 -4.43
N ALA A 21 3.72 -9.83 -5.05
CA ALA A 21 3.20 -11.13 -4.69
C ALA A 21 4.01 -12.30 -5.24
N LEU A 22 4.65 -12.14 -6.41
CA LEU A 22 5.17 -13.28 -7.18
C LEU A 22 6.68 -13.21 -7.48
N HIS A 23 7.30 -12.03 -7.47
CA HIS A 23 8.66 -11.90 -7.99
C HIS A 23 9.72 -12.33 -6.96
N PRO A 24 10.71 -13.18 -7.34
CA PRO A 24 11.74 -13.67 -6.41
C PRO A 24 12.57 -12.57 -5.74
N GLN A 25 12.79 -11.45 -6.44
CA GLN A 25 13.62 -10.33 -5.93
C GLN A 25 13.03 -9.63 -4.71
N VAL A 26 11.72 -9.77 -4.47
CA VAL A 26 11.03 -9.17 -3.32
C VAL A 26 10.61 -10.20 -2.28
N LYS A 27 11.04 -11.45 -2.45
CA LYS A 27 10.79 -12.52 -1.50
C LYS A 27 11.39 -12.17 -0.14
N GLY A 28 10.55 -12.14 0.89
CA GLY A 28 10.96 -11.84 2.27
C GLY A 28 11.08 -10.36 2.60
N ILE A 29 10.80 -9.44 1.66
CA ILE A 29 10.75 -8.01 1.95
C ILE A 29 9.40 -7.66 2.59
N SER A 30 9.42 -7.02 3.76
CA SER A 30 8.23 -6.56 4.48
C SER A 30 8.42 -5.15 5.05
N GLY A 31 7.34 -4.39 5.22
CA GLY A 31 7.35 -3.05 5.83
C GLY A 31 7.76 -1.91 4.88
N GLU A 32 7.97 -2.22 3.61
CA GLU A 32 8.39 -1.26 2.58
C GLU A 32 7.19 -0.77 1.76
N TYR A 33 7.28 0.45 1.24
CA TYR A 33 6.26 1.03 0.35
C TYR A 33 6.76 1.05 -1.09
N PHE A 34 5.90 0.65 -2.04
CA PHE A 34 6.24 0.57 -3.46
C PHE A 34 5.27 1.37 -4.33
N THR A 35 5.79 2.02 -5.35
CA THR A 35 5.04 2.65 -6.45
C THR A 35 5.69 2.28 -7.77
N ASP A 36 4.89 1.92 -8.78
CA ASP A 36 5.38 1.53 -10.11
C ASP A 36 6.51 0.47 -10.02
N SER A 37 6.33 -0.53 -9.15
CA SER A 37 7.29 -1.63 -8.86
C SER A 37 8.64 -1.21 -8.27
N ASN A 38 8.78 0.04 -7.79
CA ASN A 38 9.99 0.56 -7.15
C ASN A 38 9.72 0.97 -5.70
N LYS A 39 10.72 0.84 -4.83
CA LYS A 39 10.62 1.36 -3.46
C LYS A 39 10.46 2.88 -3.51
N ALA A 40 9.55 3.41 -2.71
CA ALA A 40 9.30 4.84 -2.61
C ALA A 40 9.05 5.27 -1.17
N SER A 41 9.24 6.56 -0.90
CA SER A 41 8.89 7.12 0.40
C SER A 41 7.40 7.42 0.49
N PRO A 42 6.69 6.88 1.48
CA PRO A 42 5.32 7.27 1.75
C PRO A 42 5.27 8.66 2.42
N THR A 43 4.07 9.20 2.59
CA THR A 43 3.84 10.48 3.27
C THR A 43 4.29 10.44 4.74
N SER A 44 4.50 11.60 5.36
CA SER A 44 4.88 11.69 6.77
C SER A 44 3.84 11.05 7.70
N LEU A 45 2.55 11.26 7.43
CA LEU A 45 1.45 10.67 8.19
C LEU A 45 1.44 9.13 8.09
N ALA A 46 1.80 8.58 6.93
CA ALA A 46 1.88 7.13 6.76
C ALA A 46 3.02 6.48 7.57
N LYS A 47 3.97 7.29 8.08
CA LYS A 47 5.06 6.84 8.96
C LYS A 47 4.77 7.09 10.45
N ASP A 48 3.64 7.71 10.79
CA ASP A 48 3.27 8.01 12.18
C ASP A 48 2.68 6.76 12.85
N THR A 49 3.48 6.14 13.73
CA THR A 49 3.09 4.94 14.48
C THR A 49 1.97 5.18 15.48
N LYS A 50 1.90 6.37 16.08
CA LYS A 50 0.83 6.72 17.03
C LYS A 50 -0.50 6.89 16.30
N LEU A 51 -0.46 7.52 15.12
CA LEU A 51 -1.65 7.64 14.28
C LEU A 51 -2.12 6.27 13.78
N ALA A 52 -1.19 5.41 13.34
CA ALA A 52 -1.50 4.05 12.91
C ALA A 52 -2.19 3.22 14.01
N GLN A 53 -1.70 3.30 15.25
CA GLN A 53 -2.31 2.61 16.40
C GLN A 53 -3.73 3.11 16.67
N LYS A 54 -3.93 4.44 16.74
CA LYS A 54 -5.27 5.04 16.96
C LYS A 54 -6.25 4.64 15.86
N LEU A 55 -5.79 4.63 14.61
CA LEU A 55 -6.60 4.23 13.47
C LEU A 55 -7.01 2.75 13.59
N TRP A 56 -6.09 1.87 13.97
CA TRP A 56 -6.38 0.46 14.18
C TRP A 56 -7.44 0.23 15.28
N GLU A 57 -7.26 0.86 16.45
CA GLU A 57 -8.22 0.77 17.56
C GLU A 57 -9.63 1.24 17.14
N LEU A 58 -9.71 2.35 16.40
CA LEU A 58 -10.97 2.85 15.85
C LEU A 58 -11.58 1.87 14.84
N SER A 59 -10.80 1.36 13.88
CA SER A 59 -11.28 0.41 12.87
C SER A 59 -11.80 -0.89 13.49
N VAL A 60 -11.11 -1.42 14.51
CA VAL A 60 -11.58 -2.60 15.26
C VAL A 60 -12.91 -2.30 15.95
N SER A 61 -13.04 -1.13 16.60
CA SER A 61 -14.29 -0.74 17.26
C SER A 61 -15.48 -0.60 16.29
N LEU A 62 -15.22 -0.11 15.08
CA LEU A 62 -16.24 0.06 14.04
C LEU A 62 -16.63 -1.26 13.36
N SER A 63 -15.70 -2.21 13.27
CA SER A 63 -15.90 -3.44 12.50
C SER A 63 -16.74 -4.49 13.23
N ASN A 64 -17.22 -4.22 14.46
CA ASN A 64 -18.14 -5.06 15.24
C ASN A 64 -18.01 -6.57 14.93
N THR A 65 -16.85 -7.16 15.24
CA THR A 65 -16.72 -8.62 15.28
C THR A 65 -17.53 -9.15 16.46
N LYS A 66 -18.80 -9.47 16.19
CA LYS A 66 -19.52 -10.56 16.88
C LYS A 66 -19.28 -11.86 16.14
#